data_AF-A0A2N8MTQ5-F1
#
_entry.id   AF-A0A2N8MTQ5-F1
#
_cell.length_a   1.000
_cell.length_b   1.000
_cell.length_c   1.000
_cell.angle_alpha   90.00
_cell.angle_beta   90.00
_cell.angle_gamma   90.00
#
_symmetry.space_group_name_H-M   'P 1'
#
loop_
_entity.id
_entity.type
_entity.pdbx_description
1 polymer ?
#
loop_
_entity_poly.entity_id
_entity_poly.type
_entity_poly.pdbx_seq_one_letter_code
_entity_poly.pdbx_strand_id
1 'polypeptide(L)'
;MFISWVSHSILTSASLEAWSEGRTGPDNPAGQWKETVDTAMQNAMATILSSIGYEVVPGDDESGVELIVTQRAPESPWYAWYRDQTDRERAKSLETAERLRAEEVKRPLD
;
A
#
# COMPACT_ATOMS: atom_id res chain seq x y z
N MET A 1 -6.88 8.00 7.06
CA MET A 1 -5.74 7.50 6.25
C MET A 1 -6.33 6.97 4.96
N PHE A 2 -5.79 7.39 3.82
CA PHE A 2 -6.22 6.93 2.51
C PHE A 2 -5.26 5.84 2.02
N ILE A 3 -5.81 4.78 1.46
CA ILE A 3 -5.04 3.76 0.76
C ILE A 3 -5.45 3.86 -0.69
N SER A 4 -4.50 4.27 -1.53
CA SER A 4 -4.64 4.30 -2.97
C SER A 4 -3.73 3.24 -3.60
N TRP A 5 -4.16 2.69 -4.72
CA TRP A 5 -3.34 1.81 -5.55
C TRP A 5 -3.37 2.29 -7.00
N VAL A 6 -2.35 1.89 -7.74
CA VAL A 6 -2.23 2.22 -9.16
C VAL A 6 -2.84 1.07 -9.95
N SER A 7 -3.95 1.34 -10.65
CA SER A 7 -4.49 0.44 -11.65
C SER A 7 -3.40 0.12 -12.69
N HIS A 8 -3.23 -1.16 -13.06
CA HIS A 8 -2.05 -1.59 -13.79
C HIS A 8 -1.97 -0.89 -15.17
N SER A 9 -0.80 -0.32 -15.50
CA SER A 9 -0.63 0.61 -16.63
C SER A 9 -1.06 0.04 -18.00
N ILE A 10 -1.01 -1.28 -18.15
CA ILE A 10 -1.46 -2.00 -19.35
C ILE A 10 -2.97 -1.83 -19.56
N LEU A 11 -3.76 -1.93 -18.48
CA LEU A 11 -5.22 -1.79 -18.55
C LEU A 11 -5.61 -0.34 -18.80
N THR A 12 -4.96 0.60 -18.11
CA THR A 12 -5.16 2.04 -18.35
C THR A 12 -4.84 2.42 -19.79
N SER A 13 -3.73 1.91 -20.34
CA SER A 13 -3.35 2.18 -21.73
C SER A 13 -4.33 1.55 -22.72
N ALA A 14 -4.76 0.31 -22.50
CA ALA A 14 -5.73 -0.36 -23.34
C ALA A 14 -7.11 0.32 -23.31
N SER A 15 -7.55 0.81 -22.14
CA SER A 15 -8.80 1.59 -22.03
C SER A 15 -8.71 2.93 -22.78
N LEU A 16 -7.58 3.63 -22.65
CA LEU A 16 -7.35 4.90 -23.35
C LEU A 16 -7.23 4.71 -24.87
N GLU A 17 -6.59 3.64 -25.32
CA GLU A 17 -6.49 3.28 -26.73
C GLU A 17 -7.88 2.98 -27.30
N ALA A 18 -8.68 2.15 -26.61
CA ALA A 18 -10.05 1.87 -27.02
C ALA A 18 -10.94 3.14 -27.03
N TRP A 19 -10.76 4.06 -26.08
CA TRP A 19 -11.40 5.38 -26.12
C TRP A 19 -10.95 6.23 -27.31
N SER A 20 -9.66 6.24 -27.64
CA SER A 20 -9.12 7.00 -28.78
C SER A 20 -9.66 6.51 -30.13
N GLU A 21 -10.03 5.23 -30.21
CA GLU A 21 -10.64 4.59 -31.38
C GLU A 21 -12.17 4.78 -31.46
N GLY A 22 -12.76 5.57 -30.56
CA GLY A 22 -14.21 5.80 -30.52
C GLY A 22 -15.01 4.62 -29.99
N ARG A 23 -14.36 3.60 -29.42
CA ARG A 23 -15.02 2.51 -28.69
C ARG A 23 -15.35 3.00 -27.28
N THR A 24 -16.29 3.94 -27.19
CA THR A 24 -16.79 4.49 -25.92
C THR A 24 -18.13 3.84 -25.58
N GLY A 25 -18.37 3.58 -24.30
CA GLY A 25 -19.65 3.07 -23.81
C GLY A 25 -19.57 1.67 -23.18
N PRO A 26 -20.71 1.15 -22.71
CA PRO A 26 -20.79 -0.07 -21.91
C PRO A 26 -20.26 -1.32 -22.62
N ASP A 27 -20.12 -1.31 -23.95
CA ASP A 27 -19.63 -2.44 -24.75
C ASP A 27 -18.11 -2.43 -24.99
N ASN A 28 -17.36 -1.47 -24.42
CA ASN A 28 -15.90 -1.46 -24.52
C ASN A 28 -15.29 -2.51 -23.56
N PRO A 29 -14.70 -3.61 -24.07
CA PRO A 29 -14.17 -4.67 -23.22
C PRO A 29 -13.02 -4.19 -22.33
N ALA A 30 -12.21 -3.25 -22.81
CA ALA A 30 -11.09 -2.71 -22.04
C ALA A 30 -11.58 -1.82 -20.87
N GLY A 31 -12.71 -1.12 -21.04
CA GLY A 31 -13.36 -0.38 -19.95
C GLY A 31 -13.93 -1.34 -18.89
N GLN A 32 -14.67 -2.37 -19.33
CA GLN A 32 -15.22 -3.39 -18.44
C GLN A 32 -14.13 -4.16 -17.66
N TRP A 33 -13.03 -4.52 -18.33
CA TRP A 33 -11.91 -5.21 -17.67
C TRP A 33 -11.22 -4.34 -16.65
N LYS A 34 -11.02 -3.05 -16.94
CA LYS A 34 -10.46 -2.11 -15.97
C LYS A 34 -11.35 -2.01 -14.73
N GLU A 35 -12.65 -1.79 -14.89
CA GLU A 35 -13.60 -1.72 -13.78
C GLU A 35 -13.65 -3.02 -12.96
N THR A 36 -13.63 -4.18 -13.63
CA THR A 36 -13.59 -5.49 -12.98
C THR A 36 -12.33 -5.66 -12.12
N VAL A 37 -11.17 -5.27 -12.65
CA VAL A 37 -9.89 -5.38 -11.95
C VAL A 37 -9.83 -4.41 -10.78
N ASP A 38 -10.25 -3.16 -10.96
CA ASP A 38 -10.27 -2.17 -9.89
C ASP A 38 -11.18 -2.61 -8.73
N THR A 39 -12.36 -3.13 -9.04
CA THR A 39 -13.29 -3.69 -8.05
C THR A 39 -12.68 -4.90 -7.33
N ALA A 40 -12.03 -5.81 -8.06
CA ALA A 40 -11.37 -6.97 -7.47
C ALA A 40 -10.23 -6.56 -6.52
N MET A 41 -9.43 -5.57 -6.90
CA MET A 41 -8.38 -5.00 -6.05
C MET A 41 -8.95 -4.32 -4.81
N GLN A 42 -9.99 -3.50 -4.96
CA GLN A 42 -10.67 -2.85 -3.84
C GLN A 42 -11.16 -3.89 -2.81
N ASN A 43 -11.82 -4.93 -3.29
CA ASN A 43 -12.32 -6.02 -2.44
C ASN A 43 -11.18 -6.80 -1.76
N ALA A 44 -10.10 -7.09 -2.48
CA ALA A 44 -8.93 -7.77 -1.93
C ALA A 44 -8.27 -6.92 -0.84
N MET A 45 -8.07 -5.63 -1.08
CA MET A 45 -7.50 -4.69 -0.12
C MET A 45 -8.39 -4.54 1.11
N ALA A 46 -9.70 -4.40 0.93
CA ALA A 46 -10.65 -4.33 2.04
C ALA A 46 -10.60 -5.61 2.89
N THR A 47 -10.48 -6.78 2.26
CA THR A 47 -10.34 -8.07 2.96
C THR A 47 -9.05 -8.14 3.77
N ILE A 48 -7.91 -7.76 3.18
CA ILE A 48 -6.61 -7.73 3.86
C ILE A 48 -6.68 -6.80 5.08
N LEU A 49 -7.17 -5.57 4.88
CA LEU A 49 -7.23 -4.55 5.93
C LEU A 49 -8.17 -4.96 7.07
N SER A 50 -9.32 -5.54 6.74
CA SER A 50 -10.24 -6.09 7.74
C SER A 50 -9.58 -7.23 8.54
N SER A 51 -8.79 -8.09 7.89
CA SER A 51 -8.09 -9.20 8.56
C SER A 51 -7.06 -8.74 9.60
N ILE A 52 -6.51 -7.54 9.43
CA ILE A 52 -5.57 -6.90 10.37
C ILE A 52 -6.24 -5.84 11.25
N GLY A 53 -7.58 -5.81 11.28
CA GLY A 53 -8.37 -5.00 12.21
C GLY A 53 -8.62 -3.56 11.77
N TYR A 54 -8.62 -3.26 10.48
CA TYR A 54 -9.06 -1.95 9.99
C TYR A 54 -10.46 -2.03 9.42
N GLU A 55 -11.31 -1.08 9.78
CA GLU A 55 -12.57 -0.85 9.08
C GLU A 55 -12.31 0.13 7.94
N VAL A 56 -12.77 -0.25 6.74
CA VAL A 56 -12.60 0.56 5.53
C VAL A 56 -13.91 0.70 4.77
N VAL A 57 -14.08 1.84 4.12
CA VAL A 57 -15.19 2.11 3.20
C VAL A 57 -14.64 2.59 1.86
N PRO A 58 -15.38 2.41 0.75
CA PRO A 58 -15.03 3.04 -0.54
C PRO A 58 -14.82 4.55 -0.38
N GLY A 59 -13.78 5.06 -1.04
CA GLY A 59 -13.58 6.50 -1.18
C GLY A 59 -14.54 7.14 -2.17
N ASP A 60 -14.56 8.46 -2.19
CA ASP A 60 -15.44 9.27 -3.06
C ASP A 60 -14.77 9.59 -4.41
N ASP A 61 -13.57 9.03 -4.66
CA ASP A 61 -12.86 9.20 -5.93
C ASP A 61 -13.60 8.48 -7.06
N GLU A 62 -13.92 9.24 -8.12
CA GLU A 62 -14.53 8.74 -9.36
C GLU A 62 -13.71 7.63 -10.04
N SER A 63 -12.43 7.47 -9.66
CA SER A 63 -11.56 6.41 -10.14
C SER A 63 -11.88 5.02 -9.57
N GLY A 64 -12.61 4.93 -8.45
CA GLY A 64 -12.90 3.67 -7.75
C GLY A 64 -11.70 2.99 -7.10
N VAL A 65 -10.51 3.63 -7.09
CA VAL A 65 -9.27 3.02 -6.57
C VAL A 65 -8.87 3.49 -5.17
N GLU A 66 -9.84 3.95 -4.39
CA GLU A 66 -9.61 4.48 -3.04
C GLU A 66 -10.41 3.73 -1.97
N LEU A 67 -9.74 3.49 -0.84
CA LEU A 67 -10.37 3.08 0.42
C LEU A 67 -10.04 4.08 1.53
N ILE A 68 -11.07 4.44 2.29
CA ILE A 68 -10.98 5.29 3.47
C ILE A 68 -11.00 4.39 4.70
N VAL A 69 -9.97 4.49 5.54
CA VAL A 69 -9.95 3.86 6.86
C VAL A 69 -10.82 4.68 7.81
N THR A 70 -11.95 4.13 8.25
CA THR A 70 -12.94 4.80 9.12
C THR A 70 -12.70 4.50 10.59
N GLN A 71 -12.24 3.29 10.91
CA GLN A 71 -11.81 2.92 12.25
C GLN A 71 -10.56 2.07 12.19
N ARG A 72 -9.71 2.26 13.19
CA ARG A 72 -8.61 1.35 13.50
C ARG A 72 -9.08 0.54 14.70
N ALA A 73 -9.19 -0.78 14.58
CA ALA A 73 -9.37 -1.61 15.76
C ALA A 73 -8.26 -1.27 16.77
N PRO A 74 -8.53 -1.39 18.07
CA PRO A 74 -7.49 -1.24 19.08
C PRO A 74 -6.28 -2.06 18.68
N GLU A 75 -5.07 -1.48 18.81
CA GLU A 75 -3.84 -2.08 18.30
C GLU A 75 -3.80 -3.57 18.63
N SER A 76 -3.83 -4.41 17.58
CA SER A 76 -3.77 -5.85 17.75
C SER A 76 -2.55 -6.17 18.63
N PRO A 77 -2.70 -7.04 19.64
CA PRO A 77 -1.56 -7.46 20.47
C PRO A 77 -0.36 -7.93 19.64
N TRP A 78 -0.62 -8.50 18.47
CA TRP A 78 0.41 -8.86 17.50
C TRP A 78 1.12 -7.65 16.88
N TYR A 79 0.37 -6.60 16.52
CA TYR A 79 0.94 -5.38 15.94
C TYR A 79 1.77 -4.60 16.97
N ALA A 80 1.30 -4.54 18.22
CA ALA A 80 2.07 -3.99 19.34
C ALA A 80 3.37 -4.77 19.56
N TRP A 81 3.31 -6.11 19.54
CA TRP A 81 4.48 -6.98 19.60
C TRP A 81 5.45 -6.75 18.42
N TYR A 82 4.93 -6.65 17.19
CA TYR A 82 5.74 -6.43 15.99
C TYR A 82 6.48 -5.09 16.04
N ARG A 83 5.80 -4.02 16.49
CA ARG A 83 6.43 -2.71 16.70
C ARG A 83 7.56 -2.79 17.74
N ASP A 84 7.33 -3.42 18.88
CA ASP A 84 8.35 -3.63 19.91
C ASP A 84 9.56 -4.43 19.38
N GLN A 85 9.34 -5.48 18.57
CA GLN A 85 10.45 -6.18 17.91
C GLN A 85 11.22 -5.29 16.93
N THR A 86 10.51 -4.49 16.14
CA THR A 86 11.11 -3.58 15.15
C THR A 86 11.95 -2.50 15.84
N ASP A 87 11.45 -1.93 16.93
CA ASP A 87 12.15 -0.91 17.71
C ASP A 87 13.41 -1.49 18.40
N ARG A 88 13.34 -2.72 18.91
CA ARG A 88 14.51 -3.44 19.46
C ARG A 88 15.59 -3.66 18.40
N GLU A 89 15.23 -4.09 17.20
CA GLU A 89 16.19 -4.30 16.12
C GLU A 89 16.82 -2.97 15.65
N ARG A 90 16.04 -1.89 15.62
CA ARG A 90 16.58 -0.54 15.35
C ARG A 90 17.56 -0.10 16.43
N ALA A 91 17.24 -0.31 17.71
CA ALA A 91 18.13 0.04 18.81
C ALA A 91 19.46 -0.72 18.73
N LYS A 92 19.44 -2.04 18.45
CA LYS A 92 20.65 -2.84 18.23
C LYS A 92 21.47 -2.34 17.04
N SER A 93 20.79 -1.96 15.96
CA SER A 93 21.45 -1.43 14.75
C SER A 93 22.15 -0.10 15.03
N LEU A 94 21.51 0.79 15.79
CA LEU A 94 22.10 2.05 16.24
C LEU A 94 23.30 1.82 17.16
N GLU A 95 23.16 0.95 18.16
CA GLU A 95 24.25 0.59 19.07
C GLU A 95 25.46 0.02 18.30
N THR A 96 25.19 -0.84 17.31
CA THR A 96 26.23 -1.39 16.44
C THR A 96 26.91 -0.31 15.61
N ALA A 97 26.15 0.61 15.02
CA ALA A 97 26.69 1.71 14.23
C ALA A 97 27.53 2.68 15.10
N GLU A 98 27.10 2.96 16.33
CA GLU A 98 27.84 3.79 17.28
C GLU A 98 29.13 3.12 17.73
N ARG A 99 29.11 1.81 18.00
CA ARG A 99 30.32 1.04 18.32
C ARG A 99 31.32 1.08 17.16
N LEU A 100 30.86 0.86 15.93
CA LEU A 100 31.72 0.91 14.75
C LEU A 100 32.35 2.30 14.55
N ARG A 101 31.58 3.38 14.71
CA ARG A 101 32.11 4.76 14.68
C ARG A 101 33.14 5.00 15.78
N ALA A 102 32.89 4.50 16.99
CA ALA A 102 33.83 4.65 18.11
C ALA A 102 35.14 3.86 17.91
N GLU A 103 35.09 2.74 17.20
CA GLU A 103 36.26 1.96 16.79
C GLU A 103 37.04 2.64 15.66
N GLU A 104 36.36 3.26 14.68
CA GLU A 104 36.99 4.05 13.62
C GLU A 104 37.74 5.26 14.17
N VAL A 105 37.16 5.99 15.14
CA VAL A 105 37.82 7.14 15.80
C VAL A 105 39.07 6.73 16.59
N LYS A 106 39.15 5.46 17.03
CA LYS A 106 40.29 4.94 17.79
C LYS A 106 41.41 4.37 16.92
N ARG A 107 41.23 4.21 15.60
CA ARG A 107 42.33 3.84 14.71
C ARG A 107 43.26 5.05 14.53
N PRO A 108 44.54 4.95 14.93
CA PRO A 108 45.50 6.01 14.61
C PRO A 108 45.64 6.13 13.09
N LEU A 109 45.73 7.37 12.60
CA LEU A 109 46.10 7.66 11.22
C LEU A 109 47.57 7.24 11.06
N ASP A 110 47.81 6.13 10.37
CA ASP A 110 49.13 5.75 9.85
C ASP A 110 49.59 6.73 8.75
#